data_AF-A0A940TN30-F1
#
_entry.id   AF-A0A940TN30-F1
#
_cell.length_a   1.000
_cell.length_b   1.000
_cell.length_c   1.000
_cell.angle_alpha   90.00
_cell.angle_beta   90.00
_cell.angle_gamma   90.00
#
_symmetry.space_group_name_H-M   'P 1'
#
loop_
_entity.id
_entity.type
_entity.pdbx_description
1 polymer ?
#
loop_
_entity_poly.entity_id
_entity_poly.type
_entity_poly.pdbx_seq_one_letter_code
_entity_poly.pdbx_strand_id
1 'polypeptide(L)'
;MEGVGETLREDKTMKESILKNKMILAVDDDPDVLMVLEEEISEACPDCQFHGVTTYIKAIERMASFTYDLVLLDLFGIRSYELAKLAVSRNFPIAFLTIHPMTPEAIKNFYKIKAYAYLPKERMGEIVPFLEDILRYQYLPGWRHLLDKVTGFLGNKIEIDWGKKPALSRPGWVLSEVGST
;
A
#
# COMPACT_ATOMS: atom_id res chain seq x y z
N MET A 1 44.98 -35.70 19.86
CA MET A 1 44.64 -34.26 19.95
C MET A 1 43.76 -33.96 18.76
N GLU A 2 42.45 -34.13 18.96
CA GLU A 2 41.44 -33.81 17.95
C GLU A 2 41.01 -32.36 18.16
N GLY A 3 41.29 -31.50 17.18
CA GLY A 3 40.76 -30.15 17.12
C GLY A 3 39.35 -30.20 16.55
N VAL A 4 38.35 -30.11 17.41
CA VAL A 4 36.96 -29.91 17.00
C VAL A 4 36.82 -28.44 16.62
N GLY A 5 36.81 -28.17 15.31
CA GLY A 5 36.44 -26.87 14.78
C GLY A 5 34.97 -26.61 15.04
N GLU A 6 34.67 -25.72 15.99
CA GLU A 6 33.34 -25.14 16.17
C GLU A 6 32.92 -24.46 14.87
N THR A 7 31.99 -25.09 14.15
CA THR A 7 31.25 -24.41 13.09
C THR A 7 30.24 -23.50 13.75
N LEU A 8 30.58 -22.21 13.85
CA LEU A 8 29.63 -21.16 14.14
C LEU A 8 28.55 -21.17 13.05
N ARG A 9 27.39 -21.74 13.36
CA ARG A 9 26.18 -21.51 12.57
C ARG A 9 25.72 -20.09 12.90
N GLU A 10 25.92 -19.18 11.96
CA GLU A 10 25.28 -17.87 12.00
C GLU A 10 23.77 -18.09 11.93
N ASP A 11 23.11 -17.99 13.08
CA ASP A 11 21.68 -17.79 13.18
C ASP A 11 21.37 -16.38 12.61
N LYS A 12 21.26 -16.32 11.28
CA LYS A 12 20.50 -15.27 10.61
C LYS A 12 19.06 -15.46 11.08
N THR A 13 18.72 -14.80 12.18
CA THR A 13 17.33 -14.54 12.56
C THR A 13 16.67 -13.84 11.37
N MET A 14 16.05 -14.63 10.48
CA MET A 14 15.18 -14.10 9.45
C MET A 14 14.06 -13.39 10.18
N LYS A 15 14.12 -12.05 10.21
CA LYS A 15 12.97 -11.25 10.63
C LYS A 15 11.78 -11.72 9.81
N GLU A 16 10.76 -12.24 10.48
CA GLU A 16 9.51 -12.62 9.82
C GLU A 16 8.97 -11.40 9.05
N SER A 17 8.63 -11.61 7.77
CA SER A 17 8.06 -10.52 6.95
C SER A 17 6.72 -10.10 7.54
N ILE A 18 6.45 -8.78 7.50
CA ILE A 18 5.15 -8.21 7.88
C ILE A 18 4.02 -8.73 6.97
N LEU A 19 4.37 -9.27 5.79
CA LEU A 19 3.44 -9.88 4.84
C LEU A 19 2.98 -11.28 5.26
N LYS A 20 3.56 -11.88 6.30
CA LYS A 20 3.18 -13.22 6.74
C LYS A 20 1.71 -13.27 7.11
N ASN A 21 1.00 -14.26 6.55
CA ASN A 21 -0.45 -14.46 6.70
C ASN A 21 -1.33 -13.28 6.24
N LYS A 22 -0.79 -12.34 5.46
CA LYS A 22 -1.56 -11.23 4.89
C LYS A 22 -2.31 -11.67 3.65
N MET A 23 -3.47 -11.05 3.43
CA MET A 23 -4.26 -11.29 2.23
C MET A 23 -4.26 -10.06 1.34
N ILE A 24 -3.77 -10.22 0.11
CA ILE A 24 -3.63 -9.15 -0.89
C ILE A 24 -4.53 -9.47 -2.09
N LEU A 25 -5.35 -8.50 -2.49
CA LEU A 25 -6.08 -8.52 -3.76
C LEU A 25 -5.34 -7.64 -4.75
N ALA A 26 -5.03 -8.14 -5.95
CA ALA A 26 -4.55 -7.35 -7.07
C ALA A 26 -5.55 -7.38 -8.22
N VAL A 27 -5.87 -6.20 -8.77
CA VAL A 27 -6.79 -6.04 -9.89
C VAL A 27 -6.10 -5.31 -11.03
N ASP A 28 -5.84 -6.01 -12.13
CA ASP A 28 -5.19 -5.51 -13.34
C ASP A 28 -5.76 -6.28 -14.53
N ASP A 29 -6.08 -5.61 -15.65
CA ASP A 29 -6.52 -6.30 -16.87
C ASP A 29 -5.40 -7.07 -17.56
N ASP A 30 -4.14 -6.76 -17.24
CA ASP A 30 -2.98 -7.48 -17.71
C ASP A 30 -2.65 -8.69 -16.81
N PRO A 31 -2.86 -9.94 -17.27
CA PRO A 31 -2.54 -11.13 -16.50
C PRO A 31 -1.03 -11.29 -16.24
N ASP A 32 -0.17 -10.75 -17.10
CA ASP A 32 1.29 -10.85 -16.93
C ASP A 32 1.75 -9.99 -15.75
N VAL A 33 1.11 -8.83 -15.54
CA VAL A 33 1.33 -8.01 -14.35
C VAL A 33 0.96 -8.78 -13.07
N LEU A 34 -0.19 -9.45 -13.07
CA LEU A 34 -0.62 -10.24 -11.91
C LEU A 34 0.32 -11.40 -11.61
N MET A 35 0.82 -12.07 -12.65
CA MET A 35 1.79 -13.16 -12.53
C MET A 35 3.09 -12.68 -11.90
N VAL A 36 3.66 -11.57 -12.36
CA VAL A 36 4.89 -10.99 -11.79
C VAL A 36 4.68 -10.59 -10.33
N LEU A 37 3.55 -9.97 -9.99
CA LEU A 37 3.23 -9.62 -8.61
C LEU A 37 3.15 -10.87 -7.72
N GLU A 38 2.52 -11.93 -8.19
CA GLU A 38 2.40 -13.20 -7.47
C GLU A 38 3.78 -13.83 -7.25
N GLU A 39 4.63 -13.88 -8.27
CA GLU A 39 5.99 -14.40 -8.20
C GLU A 39 6.83 -13.62 -7.17
N GLU A 40 6.90 -12.30 -7.29
CA GLU A 40 7.70 -11.44 -6.39
C GLU A 40 7.23 -11.53 -4.92
N ILE A 41 5.91 -11.54 -4.70
CA ILE A 41 5.34 -11.64 -3.34
C ILE A 41 5.56 -13.03 -2.76
N SER A 42 5.36 -14.09 -3.55
CA SER A 42 5.51 -15.46 -3.07
C SER A 42 6.96 -15.85 -2.79
N GLU A 43 7.92 -15.32 -3.57
CA GLU A 43 9.35 -15.51 -3.31
C GLU A 43 9.76 -14.91 -1.96
N ALA A 44 9.29 -13.69 -1.65
CA ALA A 44 9.62 -13.03 -0.40
C ALA A 44 8.80 -13.53 0.80
N CYS A 45 7.55 -13.96 0.58
CA CYS A 45 6.64 -14.39 1.64
C CYS A 45 5.69 -15.50 1.16
N PRO A 46 6.09 -16.78 1.23
CA PRO A 46 5.27 -17.92 0.81
C PRO A 46 3.94 -18.06 1.55
N ASP A 47 3.86 -17.55 2.78
CA ASP A 47 2.65 -17.57 3.61
C ASP A 47 1.71 -16.39 3.34
N CYS A 48 2.04 -15.49 2.41
CA CYS A 48 1.17 -14.39 1.99
C CYS A 48 0.14 -14.91 0.98
N GLN A 49 -1.15 -14.64 1.23
CA GLN A 49 -2.22 -15.05 0.34
C GLN A 49 -2.43 -13.97 -0.74
N PHE A 50 -2.15 -14.32 -1.99
CA PHE A 50 -2.35 -13.45 -3.14
C PHE A 50 -3.60 -13.86 -3.92
N HIS A 51 -4.42 -12.87 -4.30
CA HIS A 51 -5.56 -13.04 -5.18
C HIS A 51 -5.44 -12.05 -6.34
N GLY A 52 -4.99 -12.53 -7.51
CA GLY A 52 -5.03 -11.77 -8.76
C GLY A 52 -6.37 -11.92 -9.49
N VAL A 53 -6.96 -10.82 -9.95
CA VAL A 53 -8.17 -10.85 -10.79
C VAL A 53 -8.09 -9.85 -11.95
N THR A 54 -8.54 -10.29 -13.13
CA THR A 54 -8.51 -9.51 -14.37
C THR A 54 -9.84 -8.90 -14.77
N THR A 55 -10.86 -8.96 -13.90
CA THR A 55 -12.17 -8.40 -14.23
C THR A 55 -12.80 -7.71 -13.04
N TYR A 56 -13.60 -6.68 -13.34
CA TYR A 56 -14.32 -5.92 -12.33
C TYR A 56 -15.25 -6.81 -11.51
N ILE A 57 -15.98 -7.71 -12.17
CA ILE A 57 -16.97 -8.58 -11.52
C ILE A 57 -16.28 -9.49 -10.51
N LYS A 58 -15.17 -10.12 -10.91
CA LYS A 58 -14.36 -10.93 -9.99
C LYS A 58 -13.80 -10.10 -8.84
N ALA A 59 -13.36 -8.87 -9.08
CA ALA A 59 -12.88 -7.98 -8.02
C ALA A 59 -13.98 -7.67 -6.98
N ILE A 60 -15.21 -7.41 -7.42
CA ILE A 60 -16.35 -7.23 -6.51
C ILE A 60 -16.64 -8.49 -5.72
N GLU A 61 -16.72 -9.64 -6.39
CA GLU A 61 -17.00 -10.93 -5.75
C GLU A 61 -15.94 -11.26 -4.70
N ARG A 62 -14.67 -11.03 -5.01
CA ARG A 62 -13.55 -11.20 -4.08
C ARG A 62 -13.67 -10.27 -2.89
N MET A 63 -13.88 -8.97 -3.12
CA MET A 63 -14.08 -7.98 -2.05
C MET A 63 -15.33 -8.21 -1.20
N ALA A 64 -16.33 -8.93 -1.72
CA ALA A 64 -17.51 -9.32 -0.96
C ALA A 64 -17.30 -10.61 -0.14
N SER A 65 -16.39 -11.48 -0.57
CA SER A 65 -16.17 -12.81 0.02
C SER A 65 -15.03 -12.85 1.05
N PHE A 66 -14.08 -11.92 0.95
CA PHE A 66 -12.87 -11.91 1.77
C PHE A 66 -12.63 -10.53 2.39
N THR A 67 -11.88 -10.52 3.50
CA THR A 67 -11.31 -9.30 4.08
C THR A 67 -9.85 -9.25 3.66
N TYR A 68 -9.45 -8.15 3.04
CA TYR A 68 -8.08 -7.95 2.55
C TYR A 68 -7.31 -7.00 3.46
N ASP A 69 -6.04 -7.32 3.70
CA ASP A 69 -5.10 -6.41 4.35
C ASP A 69 -4.67 -5.28 3.39
N LEU A 70 -4.69 -5.54 2.09
CA LEU A 70 -4.42 -4.54 1.06
C LEU A 70 -5.10 -4.90 -0.28
N VAL A 71 -5.58 -3.88 -0.98
CA VAL A 71 -6.04 -3.97 -2.37
C VAL A 71 -5.11 -3.16 -3.28
N LEU A 72 -4.47 -3.83 -4.24
CA LEU A 72 -3.72 -3.23 -5.34
C LEU A 72 -4.64 -3.06 -6.54
N LEU A 73 -4.73 -1.84 -7.07
CA LEU A 73 -5.55 -1.53 -8.24
C LEU A 73 -4.67 -0.97 -9.35
N ASP A 74 -4.77 -1.51 -10.56
CA ASP A 74 -4.27 -0.80 -11.73
C ASP A 74 -5.05 0.50 -11.92
N LEU A 75 -4.34 1.59 -12.14
CA LEU A 75 -4.95 2.89 -12.21
C LEU A 75 -5.72 3.12 -13.52
N PHE A 76 -5.18 2.65 -14.63
CA PHE A 76 -5.69 2.97 -15.96
C PHE A 76 -6.55 1.88 -16.58
N GLY A 77 -6.51 0.67 -16.05
CA GLY A 77 -7.33 -0.45 -16.49
C GLY A 77 -8.75 -0.42 -15.92
N ILE A 78 -9.09 -1.43 -15.14
CA ILE A 78 -10.48 -1.82 -14.89
C ILE A 78 -11.17 -0.93 -13.86
N ARG A 79 -11.95 0.07 -14.32
CA ARG A 79 -12.88 0.88 -13.49
C ARG A 79 -12.34 1.19 -12.08
N SER A 80 -11.08 1.56 -12.04
CA SER A 80 -10.25 1.61 -10.83
C SER A 80 -10.82 2.54 -9.76
N TYR A 81 -11.40 3.66 -10.19
CA TYR A 81 -12.07 4.62 -9.32
C TYR A 81 -13.32 4.05 -8.63
N GLU A 82 -14.11 3.22 -9.31
CA GLU A 82 -15.28 2.57 -8.70
C GLU A 82 -14.84 1.51 -7.70
N LEU A 83 -13.85 0.68 -8.08
CA LEU A 83 -13.28 -0.33 -7.21
C LEU A 83 -12.64 0.31 -5.97
N ALA A 84 -11.96 1.44 -6.12
CA ALA A 84 -11.39 2.17 -5.00
C ALA A 84 -12.46 2.67 -4.04
N LYS A 85 -13.55 3.29 -4.53
CA LYS A 85 -14.68 3.69 -3.68
C LYS A 85 -15.28 2.51 -2.91
N LEU A 86 -15.40 1.37 -3.58
CA LEU A 86 -15.92 0.15 -2.98
C LEU A 86 -14.98 -0.44 -1.92
N ALA A 87 -13.68 -0.44 -2.17
CA ALA A 87 -12.68 -0.87 -1.21
C ALA A 87 -12.64 0.06 0.02
N VAL A 88 -12.73 1.38 -0.19
CA VAL A 88 -12.82 2.37 0.90
C VAL A 88 -14.09 2.16 1.73
N SER A 89 -15.24 1.92 1.10
CA SER A 89 -16.49 1.69 1.85
C SER A 89 -16.46 0.40 2.68
N ARG A 90 -15.57 -0.54 2.33
CA ARG A 90 -15.25 -1.75 3.10
C ARG A 90 -14.03 -1.62 4.01
N ASN A 91 -13.48 -0.41 4.17
CA ASN A 91 -12.33 -0.14 5.00
C ASN A 91 -11.03 -0.85 4.58
N PHE A 92 -10.91 -1.28 3.31
CA PHE A 92 -9.68 -1.86 2.80
C PHE A 92 -8.64 -0.77 2.53
N PRO A 93 -7.37 -0.96 2.95
CA PRO A 93 -6.26 -0.16 2.45
C PRO A 93 -6.11 -0.37 0.93
N ILE A 94 -5.82 0.70 0.20
CA ILE A 94 -5.73 0.67 -1.27
C ILE A 94 -4.40 1.26 -1.70
N ALA A 95 -3.69 0.59 -2.59
CA ALA A 95 -2.60 1.19 -3.35
C ALA A 95 -2.82 1.04 -4.85
N PHE A 96 -2.30 1.98 -5.63
CA PHE A 96 -2.42 1.96 -7.08
C PHE A 96 -1.14 1.49 -7.75
N LEU A 97 -1.26 0.69 -8.80
CA LEU A 97 -0.21 0.47 -9.79
C LEU A 97 -0.40 1.46 -10.95
N THR A 98 0.68 1.99 -11.50
CA THR A 98 0.60 2.98 -12.59
C THR A 98 1.74 2.82 -13.59
N ILE A 99 1.48 3.03 -14.88
CA ILE A 99 2.54 2.89 -15.91
C ILE A 99 3.44 4.13 -15.97
N HIS A 100 3.00 5.25 -15.37
CA HIS A 100 3.71 6.51 -15.46
C HIS A 100 3.70 7.30 -14.15
N PRO A 101 4.73 8.14 -13.94
CA PRO A 101 4.70 9.21 -12.95
C PRO A 101 3.38 9.98 -12.93
N MET A 102 2.74 10.03 -11.76
CA MET A 102 1.53 10.83 -11.59
C MET A 102 1.87 12.32 -11.59
N THR A 103 1.01 13.12 -12.22
CA THR A 103 1.06 14.58 -12.07
C THR A 103 0.61 14.98 -10.65
N PRO A 104 1.04 16.14 -10.14
CA PRO A 104 0.62 16.63 -8.82
C PRO A 104 -0.90 16.71 -8.67
N GLU A 105 -1.61 17.06 -9.74
CA GLU A 105 -3.07 17.11 -9.79
C GLU A 105 -3.70 15.72 -9.65
N ALA A 106 -3.12 14.70 -10.29
CA ALA A 106 -3.56 13.31 -10.15
C ALA A 106 -3.39 12.83 -8.71
N ILE A 107 -2.22 13.10 -8.10
CA ILE A 107 -1.95 12.79 -6.69
C ILE A 107 -2.99 13.44 -5.76
N LYS A 108 -3.34 14.71 -5.98
CA LYS A 108 -4.39 15.42 -5.21
C LYS A 108 -5.75 14.75 -5.33
N ASN A 109 -6.10 14.21 -6.51
CA ASN A 109 -7.36 13.49 -6.70
C ASN A 109 -7.36 12.14 -5.98
N PHE A 110 -6.24 11.39 -6.00
CA PHE A 110 -6.14 10.13 -5.25
C PHE A 110 -6.14 10.31 -3.74
N TYR A 111 -5.57 11.42 -3.26
CA TYR A 111 -5.66 11.79 -1.86
C TYR A 111 -7.13 11.91 -1.39
N LYS A 112 -8.01 12.51 -2.21
CA LYS A 112 -9.44 12.60 -1.90
C LYS A 112 -10.14 11.24 -1.86
N ILE A 113 -9.61 10.26 -2.60
CA ILE A 113 -10.13 8.89 -2.67
C ILE A 113 -9.59 8.03 -1.53
N LYS A 114 -8.80 8.58 -0.59
CA LYS A 114 -8.24 7.85 0.56
C LYS A 114 -7.35 6.66 0.18
N ALA A 115 -6.76 6.69 -1.02
CA ALA A 115 -5.69 5.75 -1.38
C ALA A 115 -4.53 5.89 -0.38
N TYR A 116 -3.73 4.83 -0.19
CA TYR A 116 -2.60 4.78 0.74
C TYR A 116 -1.27 5.09 0.06
N ALA A 117 -1.10 4.64 -1.19
CA ALA A 117 0.14 4.82 -1.95
C ALA A 117 -0.07 4.53 -3.44
N TYR A 118 0.96 4.78 -4.24
CA TYR A 118 1.04 4.26 -5.60
C TYR A 118 2.45 3.78 -5.93
N LEU A 119 2.56 2.77 -6.79
CA LEU A 119 3.79 2.17 -7.27
C LEU A 119 3.79 2.17 -8.79
N PRO A 120 4.79 2.77 -9.44
CA PRO A 120 4.95 2.64 -10.88
C PRO A 120 5.25 1.19 -11.31
N LYS A 121 4.64 0.69 -12.39
CA LYS A 121 4.73 -0.71 -12.85
C LYS A 121 6.15 -1.09 -13.25
N GLU A 122 6.94 -0.15 -13.75
CA GLU A 122 8.37 -0.31 -14.03
C GLU A 122 9.21 -0.57 -12.76
N ARG A 123 8.61 -0.44 -11.57
CA ARG A 123 9.24 -0.64 -10.26
C ARG A 123 8.60 -1.78 -9.47
N MET A 124 7.92 -2.72 -10.14
CA MET A 124 7.31 -3.87 -9.47
C MET A 124 8.31 -4.79 -8.77
N GLY A 125 9.60 -4.79 -9.14
CA GLY A 125 10.65 -5.45 -8.35
C GLY A 125 10.84 -4.87 -6.93
N GLU A 126 10.17 -3.75 -6.61
CA GLU A 126 10.12 -3.18 -5.27
C GLU A 126 8.75 -3.38 -4.60
N ILE A 127 7.90 -4.27 -5.12
CA ILE A 127 6.56 -4.50 -4.59
C ILE A 127 6.60 -4.90 -3.11
N VAL A 128 7.49 -5.81 -2.72
CA VAL A 128 7.60 -6.31 -1.35
C VAL A 128 7.89 -5.18 -0.35
N PRO A 129 8.99 -4.40 -0.48
CA PRO A 129 9.24 -3.30 0.45
C PRO A 129 8.16 -2.22 0.39
N PHE A 130 7.51 -2.02 -0.75
CA PHE A 130 6.37 -1.11 -0.87
C PHE A 130 5.16 -1.56 -0.04
N LEU A 131 4.79 -2.84 -0.13
CA LEU A 131 3.71 -3.44 0.65
C LEU A 131 4.00 -3.38 2.16
N GLU A 132 5.23 -3.71 2.56
CA GLU A 132 5.64 -3.62 3.96
C GLU A 132 5.55 -2.20 4.51
N ASP A 133 5.95 -1.20 3.74
CA ASP A 133 5.86 0.21 4.15
C ASP A 133 4.39 0.63 4.34
N ILE A 134 3.47 0.22 3.45
CA ILE A 134 2.04 0.51 3.60
C ILE A 134 1.49 -0.09 4.91
N LEU A 135 1.81 -1.36 5.18
CA LEU A 135 1.30 -2.06 6.35
C LEU A 135 1.94 -1.57 7.66
N ARG A 136 3.18 -1.11 7.62
CA ARG A 136 3.92 -0.60 8.78
C ARG A 136 3.48 0.79 9.20
N TYR A 137 3.23 1.69 8.24
CA TYR A 137 3.05 3.12 8.54
C TYR A 137 1.60 3.62 8.56
N GLN A 138 0.61 2.73 8.38
CA GLN A 138 -0.84 2.97 8.49
C GLN A 138 -1.26 4.45 8.71
N TYR A 139 -1.49 5.18 7.60
CA TYR A 139 -2.06 6.54 7.50
C TYR A 139 -1.23 7.77 7.94
N LEU A 140 -1.53 8.92 7.27
CA LEU A 140 -1.05 10.33 7.37
C LEU A 140 0.46 10.65 7.46
N PRO A 141 1.23 10.44 8.56
CA PRO A 141 2.68 10.65 8.51
C PRO A 141 3.38 9.68 7.54
N GLY A 142 2.87 8.46 7.44
CA GLY A 142 3.32 7.45 6.47
C GLY A 142 3.08 7.87 5.03
N TRP A 143 1.97 8.57 4.76
CA TRP A 143 1.66 9.09 3.42
C TRP A 143 2.71 10.08 2.96
N ARG A 144 3.17 10.98 3.83
CA ARG A 144 4.23 11.92 3.48
C ARG A 144 5.55 11.18 3.22
N HIS A 145 5.90 10.19 4.03
CA HIS A 145 7.10 9.38 3.79
C HIS A 145 7.02 8.58 2.48
N LEU A 146 5.88 7.94 2.23
CA LEU A 146 5.60 7.21 0.99
C LEU A 146 5.62 8.16 -0.20
N LEU A 147 5.03 9.34 -0.08
CA LEU A 147 5.00 10.35 -1.13
C LEU A 147 6.36 11.01 -1.32
N ASP A 148 7.18 11.18 -0.29
CA ASP A 148 8.57 11.63 -0.39
C ASP A 148 9.42 10.57 -1.12
N LYS A 149 9.20 9.28 -0.83
CA LYS A 149 9.81 8.17 -1.56
C LYS A 149 9.39 8.21 -3.03
N VAL A 150 8.09 8.39 -3.27
CA VAL A 150 7.54 8.39 -4.63
C VAL A 150 7.91 9.62 -5.43
N THR A 151 7.90 10.82 -4.85
CA THR A 151 8.41 12.04 -5.49
C THR A 151 9.92 11.97 -5.70
N GLY A 152 10.66 11.30 -4.80
CA GLY A 152 12.06 10.93 -5.02
C GLY A 152 12.25 10.07 -6.28
N PHE A 153 11.31 9.14 -6.57
CA PHE A 153 11.32 8.33 -7.80
C PHE A 153 11.04 9.15 -9.07
N LEU A 154 10.43 10.33 -8.95
CA LEU A 154 10.08 11.18 -10.10
C LEU A 154 11.20 12.15 -10.50
N GLY A 155 12.37 12.09 -9.85
CA GLY A 155 13.55 12.91 -10.16
C GLY A 155 13.41 14.41 -9.87
N ASN A 156 12.19 14.91 -9.72
CA ASN A 156 11.85 16.29 -9.41
C ASN A 156 11.10 16.33 -8.08
N LYS A 157 11.55 17.20 -7.17
CA LYS A 157 10.90 17.46 -5.89
C LYS A 157 9.52 18.08 -6.16
N ILE A 158 8.46 17.28 -6.12
CA ILE A 158 7.12 17.78 -6.35
C ILE A 158 6.68 18.56 -5.11
N GLU A 159 6.63 19.89 -5.21
CA GLU A 159 5.98 20.73 -4.19
C GLU A 159 4.47 20.68 -4.37
N ILE A 160 3.81 19.83 -3.57
CA ILE A 160 2.36 19.78 -3.51
C ILE A 160 1.87 20.79 -2.47
N ASP A 161 1.21 21.87 -2.90
CA ASP A 161 0.42 22.71 -2.01
C ASP A 161 -0.85 21.94 -1.60
N TRP A 162 -0.86 21.51 -0.34
CA TRP A 162 -1.91 20.69 0.26
C TRP A 162 -3.14 21.51 0.73
N GLY A 163 -3.11 22.83 0.58
CA GLY A 163 -4.12 23.70 1.20
C GLY A 163 -4.02 23.65 2.74
N LYS A 164 -4.67 24.61 3.41
CA LYS A 164 -4.56 24.76 4.87
C LYS A 164 -4.91 23.46 5.60
N LYS A 165 -4.02 23.04 6.51
CA LYS A 165 -4.18 21.89 7.41
C LYS A 165 -5.58 21.93 8.05
N PRO A 166 -6.41 20.86 7.97
CA PRO A 166 -7.48 20.71 8.94
C PRO A 166 -6.81 20.63 10.32
N ALA A 167 -7.28 21.46 11.25
CA ALA A 167 -6.78 21.47 12.61
C ALA A 167 -6.98 20.07 13.21
N LEU A 168 -5.90 19.30 13.30
CA LEU A 168 -5.84 18.10 14.12
C LEU A 168 -5.99 18.59 15.57
N SER A 169 -7.21 18.53 16.09
CA SER A 169 -7.51 18.69 17.50
C SER A 169 -6.67 17.67 18.27
N ARG A 170 -5.68 18.17 19.01
CA ARG A 170 -4.83 17.37 19.91
C ARG A 170 -5.69 16.71 21.00
N PRO A 171 -5.38 15.47 21.43
CA PRO A 171 -6.06 14.87 22.56
C PRO A 171 -5.54 15.46 23.88
N GLY A 172 -6.49 15.89 24.72
CA GLY A 172 -6.31 16.19 26.14
C GLY A 172 -5.97 17.65 26.43
N TRP A 173 -6.96 18.46 26.80
CA TRP A 173 -6.99 19.36 27.96
C TRP A 173 -8.45 19.81 28.23
N VAL A 174 -8.95 19.37 29.39
CA VAL A 174 -10.10 19.78 30.23
C VAL A 174 -11.14 20.76 29.67
N LEU A 175 -12.40 20.28 29.57
CA LEU A 175 -13.59 21.13 29.58
C LEU A 175 -13.69 21.83 30.93
N SER A 176 -13.56 23.15 30.94
CA SER A 176 -14.19 23.98 31.96
C SER A 176 -15.39 24.67 31.31
N GLU A 177 -16.58 24.31 31.79
CA GLU A 177 -17.82 25.03 31.51
C GLU A 177 -17.78 26.39 32.21
N VAL A 178 -17.84 27.47 31.43
CA VAL A 178 -18.36 28.79 31.84
C VAL A 178 -18.57 29.57 30.54
N GLY A 179 -19.69 30.21 30.23
CA GLY A 179 -20.96 30.41 30.89
C GLY A 179 -21.77 31.34 29.98
N SER A 180 -23.08 31.19 29.99
CA SER A 180 -24.04 32.04 29.29
C SER A 180 -23.80 33.53 29.52
N THR A 181 -23.90 34.31 28.44
CA THR A 181 -24.79 35.49 28.32
C THR A 181 -24.89 35.90 26.86
#